data_AF-A0A9C9JSG4-F1
#
_entry.id   AF-A0A9C9JSG4-F1
#
_cell.length_a   1.000
_cell.length_b   1.000
_cell.length_c   1.000
_cell.angle_alpha   90.00
_cell.angle_beta   90.00
_cell.angle_gamma   90.00
#
_symmetry.space_group_name_H-M   'P 1'
#
loop_
_entity.id
_entity.type
_entity.pdbx_description
1 polymer ?
#
loop_
_entity_poly.entity_id
_entity_poly.type
_entity_poly.pdbx_seq_one_letter_code
_entity_poly.pdbx_strand_id
1 'polypeptide(L)'
;MVNGQIILNKFGNIVDKEWKKTETLRSNIKLDEYVIMPNHLHGIIQIKRNEGDCRGAMRRTPTTEQYGKLVSNSIPTIIRSFKAAVTKQINEIKQSPGERFWQKNYWEHVIRNEQDLHRICNYIINNPLKWPSDKYFI
;
A
#
# COMPACT_ATOMS: atom_id res chain seq x y z
N MET A 1 3.53 6.43 20.54
CA MET A 1 2.07 6.66 20.62
C MET A 1 1.83 7.66 21.73
N VAL A 2 0.87 8.56 21.57
CA VAL A 2 0.36 9.38 22.67
C VAL A 2 -1.15 9.18 22.68
N ASN A 3 -1.70 8.81 23.84
CA ASN A 3 -3.14 8.58 24.05
C ASN A 3 -3.78 7.56 23.08
N GLY A 4 -3.08 6.46 22.76
CA GLY A 4 -3.59 5.42 21.86
C GLY A 4 -3.56 5.77 20.37
N GLN A 5 -2.99 6.93 20.01
CA GLN A 5 -2.80 7.33 18.61
C GLN A 5 -1.34 7.13 18.18
N ILE A 6 -1.17 6.64 16.96
CA ILE A 6 0.14 6.50 16.32
C ILE A 6 0.59 7.89 15.86
N ILE A 7 1.75 8.33 16.36
CA ILE A 7 2.39 9.56 15.91
C ILE A 7 3.43 9.19 14.88
N LEU A 8 3.27 9.74 13.67
CA LEU A 8 4.23 9.54 12.60
C LEU A 8 5.51 10.32 12.88
N ASN A 9 6.64 9.63 12.84
CA ASN A 9 7.94 10.26 12.78
C ASN A 9 8.21 10.82 11.37
N LYS A 10 9.39 11.40 11.16
CA LYS A 10 9.81 11.94 9.86
C LYS A 10 9.63 10.94 8.71
N PHE A 11 9.94 9.66 8.92
CA PHE A 11 9.81 8.62 7.90
C PHE A 11 8.36 8.20 7.68
N GLY A 12 7.56 8.10 8.74
CA GLY A 12 6.11 7.87 8.64
C GLY A 12 5.42 8.97 7.81
N ASN A 13 5.83 10.23 7.97
CA ASN A 13 5.31 11.33 7.16
C ASN A 13 5.69 11.22 5.67
N ILE A 14 6.87 10.69 5.35
CA ILE A 14 7.27 10.42 3.95
C ILE A 14 6.40 9.30 3.36
N VAL A 15 6.18 8.24 4.15
CA VAL A 15 5.30 7.13 3.77
C VAL A 15 3.88 7.65 3.48
N ASP A 16 3.31 8.45 4.37
CA ASP A 16 1.97 9.05 4.20
C ASP A 16 1.87 9.89 2.93
N LYS A 17 2.84 10.78 2.73
CA LYS A 17 2.90 11.67 1.56
C LYS A 17 2.98 10.89 0.25
N GLU A 18 3.88 9.92 0.15
CA GLU A 18 4.03 9.10 -1.06
C GLU A 18 2.85 8.15 -1.28
N TRP A 19 2.20 7.70 -0.20
CA TRP A 19 0.98 6.90 -0.30
C TRP A 19 -0.12 7.73 -0.94
N LYS A 20 -0.45 8.91 -0.39
CA LYS A 20 -1.45 9.83 -0.97
C LYS A 20 -1.12 10.25 -2.41
N LYS A 21 0.16 10.46 -2.72
CA LYS A 21 0.64 10.78 -4.07
C LYS A 21 0.36 9.65 -5.08
N THR A 22 0.22 8.41 -4.62
CA THR A 22 -0.12 7.29 -5.51
C THR A 22 -1.46 7.48 -6.20
N GLU A 23 -2.45 8.06 -5.51
CA GLU A 23 -3.75 8.43 -6.06
C GLU A 23 -3.65 9.56 -7.07
N THR A 24 -2.90 10.61 -6.76
CA THR A 24 -2.78 11.80 -7.63
C THR A 24 -2.02 11.50 -8.93
N LEU A 25 -1.10 10.54 -8.91
CA LEU A 25 -0.34 10.13 -10.08
C LEU A 25 -1.12 9.24 -11.05
N ARG A 26 -2.26 8.65 -10.62
CA ARG A 26 -2.99 7.64 -11.39
C ARG A 26 -4.48 7.88 -11.28
N SER A 27 -5.09 8.39 -12.34
CA SER A 27 -6.53 8.68 -12.41
C SER A 27 -7.44 7.46 -12.19
N ASN A 28 -6.92 6.25 -12.44
CA ASN A 28 -7.64 4.99 -12.27
C ASN A 28 -7.45 4.38 -10.86
N ILE A 29 -6.75 5.05 -9.96
CA ILE A 29 -6.55 4.60 -8.59
C ILE A 29 -7.33 5.51 -7.65
N LYS A 30 -8.01 4.90 -6.69
CA LYS A 30 -8.58 5.59 -5.53
C LYS A 30 -8.06 4.90 -4.28
N LEU A 31 -7.59 5.69 -3.32
CA LEU A 31 -7.20 5.18 -2.01
C LEU A 31 -8.40 5.18 -1.09
N ASP A 32 -8.42 4.21 -0.20
CA ASP A 32 -9.44 4.06 0.84
C ASP A 32 -8.71 3.89 2.18
N GLU A 33 -9.38 3.36 3.21
CA GLU A 33 -8.81 3.23 4.55
C GLU A 33 -7.38 2.67 4.56
N TYR A 34 -6.50 3.35 5.28
CA TYR A 34 -5.12 2.95 5.47
C TYR A 34 -4.58 3.42 6.83
N VAL A 35 -3.57 2.72 7.32
CA VAL A 35 -2.88 3.05 8.56
C VAL A 35 -1.39 2.79 8.42
N ILE A 36 -0.59 3.71 8.95
CA ILE A 36 0.86 3.60 9.01
C ILE A 36 1.24 3.26 10.44
N MET A 37 1.79 2.07 10.60
CA MET A 37 2.32 1.55 11.85
C MET A 37 3.84 1.71 11.86
N PRO A 38 4.50 1.63 13.04
CA PRO A 38 5.95 1.79 13.12
C PRO A 38 6.75 0.82 12.23
N ASN A 39 6.23 -0.38 11.98
CA ASN A 39 6.90 -1.44 11.23
C ASN A 39 6.21 -1.81 9.90
N HIS A 40 4.98 -1.35 9.63
CA HIS A 40 4.24 -1.71 8.41
C HIS A 40 3.20 -0.66 8.02
N LEU A 41 2.66 -0.80 6.81
CA LEU A 41 1.51 -0.04 6.31
C LEU A 41 0.43 -1.05 5.92
N HIS A 42 -0.81 -0.81 6.34
CA HIS A 42 -1.99 -1.44 5.76
C HIS A 42 -2.77 -0.38 4.99
N GLY A 43 -3.29 -0.73 3.81
CA GLY A 43 -4.08 0.21 3.03
C GLY A 43 -4.91 -0.51 1.98
N ILE A 44 -6.05 0.08 1.66
CA ILE A 44 -6.94 -0.38 0.61
C ILE A 44 -6.70 0.46 -0.65
N ILE A 45 -6.54 -0.21 -1.78
CA ILE A 45 -6.43 0.41 -3.10
C ILE A 45 -7.61 -0.06 -3.93
N GLN A 46 -8.39 0.89 -4.44
CA GLN A 46 -9.42 0.63 -5.44
C GLN A 46 -8.85 0.93 -6.83
N ILE A 47 -8.79 -0.10 -7.68
CA ILE A 47 -8.42 0.08 -9.09
C ILE A 47 -9.70 0.21 -9.90
N LYS A 48 -9.99 1.42 -10.38
CA LYS A 48 -11.07 1.66 -11.32
C LYS A 48 -10.66 1.13 -12.68
N ARG A 49 -11.63 0.51 -13.34
CA ARG A 49 -11.50 0.10 -14.73
C ARG A 49 -11.79 1.31 -15.60
N ASN A 50 -10.88 1.67 -16.49
CA ASN A 50 -11.14 2.74 -17.44
C ASN A 50 -12.24 2.28 -18.41
N GLU A 51 -13.18 3.17 -18.75
CA GLU A 51 -14.14 2.91 -19.84
C GLU A 51 -13.34 2.65 -21.12
N GLY A 52 -13.43 1.41 -21.64
CA GLY A 52 -12.64 0.92 -22.78
C GLY A 52 -11.64 -0.20 -22.43
N ASP A 53 -11.33 -0.45 -21.17
CA ASP A 53 -10.51 -1.60 -20.79
C ASP A 53 -11.42 -2.84 -20.72
N CYS A 54 -11.43 -3.71 -21.73
CA CYS A 54 -12.31 -4.89 -21.83
C CYS A 54 -11.99 -6.03 -20.82
N ARG A 55 -11.23 -5.76 -19.75
CA ARG A 55 -10.86 -6.71 -18.69
C ARG A 55 -11.98 -6.95 -17.68
N GLY A 56 -13.08 -7.52 -18.14
CA GLY A 56 -14.16 -7.99 -17.27
C GLY A 56 -13.66 -9.09 -16.36
N ALA A 57 -14.31 -9.24 -15.20
CA ALA A 57 -14.17 -10.33 -14.23
C ALA A 57 -14.47 -11.74 -14.82
N MET A 58 -14.41 -11.89 -16.14
CA MET A 58 -14.75 -13.07 -16.89
C MET A 58 -13.83 -13.18 -18.11
N ARG A 59 -12.54 -13.41 -17.89
CA ARG A 59 -11.67 -14.03 -18.91
C ARG A 59 -10.78 -15.07 -18.26
N ARG A 60 -11.13 -16.35 -18.49
CA ARG A 60 -10.19 -17.48 -18.58
C ARG A 60 -9.30 -17.32 -19.83
N THR A 61 -8.71 -16.13 -20.01
CA THR A 61 -7.65 -15.89 -20.98
C THR A 61 -6.46 -15.58 -20.10
N PRO A 62 -5.33 -16.27 -20.24
CA PRO A 62 -4.17 -15.93 -19.44
C PRO A 62 -3.77 -14.53 -19.88
N THR A 63 -4.09 -13.51 -19.08
CA THR A 63 -3.18 -12.39 -18.92
C THR A 63 -1.95 -13.01 -18.29
N THR A 64 -1.11 -13.58 -19.13
CA THR A 64 0.25 -13.89 -18.77
C THR A 64 0.82 -12.53 -18.40
N GLU A 65 0.92 -12.24 -17.10
CA GLU A 65 2.05 -11.44 -16.64
C GLU A 65 3.28 -12.19 -17.16
N GLN A 66 3.70 -11.87 -18.38
CA GLN A 66 4.93 -12.40 -18.90
C GLN A 66 6.01 -11.86 -17.96
N TYR A 67 6.71 -12.79 -17.31
CA TYR A 67 7.86 -12.49 -16.47
C TYR A 67 8.77 -11.51 -17.23
N GLY A 68 8.81 -10.24 -16.79
CA GLY A 68 9.57 -9.17 -17.43
C GLY A 68 8.78 -8.02 -18.08
N LYS A 69 7.47 -8.14 -18.35
CA LYS A 69 6.68 -7.05 -18.95
C LYS A 69 5.86 -6.31 -17.89
N LEU A 70 6.26 -5.08 -17.58
CA LEU A 70 5.54 -4.21 -16.65
C LEU A 70 4.15 -3.86 -17.22
N VAL A 71 3.09 -4.37 -16.59
CA VAL A 71 1.73 -3.91 -16.86
C VAL A 71 1.54 -2.58 -16.14
N SER A 72 1.36 -1.51 -16.92
CA SER A 72 1.02 -0.20 -16.38
C SER A 72 -0.24 -0.30 -15.52
N ASN A 73 -0.22 0.32 -14.34
CA ASN A 73 -1.31 0.31 -13.35
C ASN A 73 -1.67 -1.04 -12.69
N SER A 74 -0.84 -2.08 -12.81
CA SER A 74 -0.98 -3.27 -11.96
C SER A 74 -0.55 -3.00 -10.52
N ILE A 75 -1.09 -3.76 -9.55
CA ILE A 75 -0.69 -3.67 -8.13
C ILE A 75 0.83 -3.80 -7.97
N PRO A 76 1.52 -4.80 -8.58
CA PRO A 76 2.98 -4.91 -8.48
C PRO A 76 3.72 -3.65 -8.94
N THR A 77 3.28 -3.01 -10.03
CA THR A 77 3.88 -1.78 -10.56
C THR A 77 3.66 -0.61 -9.61
N ILE A 78 2.45 -0.47 -9.08
CA ILE A 78 2.08 0.59 -8.12
C ILE A 78 2.93 0.48 -6.85
N ILE A 79 2.96 -0.71 -6.24
CA ILE A 79 3.70 -0.96 -5.00
C ILE A 79 5.21 -0.80 -5.23
N ARG A 80 5.73 -1.22 -6.39
CA ARG A 80 7.14 -1.01 -6.76
C ARG A 80 7.50 0.47 -6.79
N SER A 81 6.73 1.27 -7.52
CA SER A 81 6.97 2.72 -7.63
C SER A 81 6.87 3.42 -6.27
N PHE A 82 5.84 3.08 -5.49
CA PHE A 82 5.65 3.61 -4.14
C PHE A 82 6.84 3.30 -3.22
N LYS A 83 7.21 2.01 -3.10
CA LYS A 83 8.34 1.59 -2.25
C LYS A 83 9.65 2.23 -2.67
N ALA A 84 9.90 2.35 -3.97
CA ALA A 84 11.09 2.99 -4.51
C ALA A 84 11.15 4.49 -4.15
N ALA A 85 10.04 5.22 -4.30
CA ALA A 85 9.97 6.65 -4.00
C ALA A 85 10.22 6.95 -2.51
N VAL A 86 9.62 6.15 -1.62
CA VAL A 86 9.87 6.25 -0.16
C VAL A 86 11.34 5.94 0.16
N THR A 87 11.87 4.83 -0.36
CA THR A 87 13.24 4.38 -0.08
C THR A 87 14.24 5.44 -0.52
N LYS A 88 14.04 6.05 -1.69
CA LYS A 88 14.90 7.12 -2.19
C LYS A 88 14.96 8.30 -1.22
N GLN A 89 13.81 8.85 -0.82
CA GLN A 89 13.75 10.01 0.08
C GLN A 89 14.36 9.70 1.46
N ILE A 90 14.12 8.51 2.00
CA ILE A 90 14.68 8.12 3.30
C ILE A 90 16.20 7.96 3.21
N ASN A 91 16.72 7.33 2.16
CA ASN A 91 18.15 7.15 1.99
C ASN A 91 18.87 8.48 1.75
N GLU A 92 18.24 9.44 1.07
CA GLU A 92 18.76 10.81 0.94
C GLU A 92 18.90 11.50 2.31
N ILE A 93 17.91 11.34 3.19
CA ILE A 93 17.94 11.92 4.55
C ILE A 93 18.96 11.22 5.44
N LYS A 94 19.03 9.89 5.37
CA LYS A 94 19.95 9.07 6.18
C LYS A 94 21.38 9.08 5.65
N GLN A 95 21.61 9.60 4.44
CA GLN A 95 22.88 9.50 3.72
C GLN A 95 23.36 8.05 3.57
N SER A 96 22.42 7.12 3.40
CA SER A 96 22.67 5.67 3.30
C SER A 96 22.15 5.11 1.97
N PRO A 97 22.74 5.52 0.83
CA PRO A 97 22.29 5.06 -0.48
C PRO A 97 22.38 3.53 -0.58
N GLY A 98 21.31 2.91 -1.06
CA GLY A 98 21.21 1.45 -1.23
C GLY A 98 20.76 0.68 0.01
N GLU A 99 20.61 1.33 1.18
CA GLU A 99 20.02 0.68 2.36
C GLU A 99 18.56 0.31 2.08
N ARG A 100 18.16 -0.89 2.54
CA ARG A 100 16.79 -1.37 2.36
C ARG A 100 15.91 -0.83 3.47
N PHE A 101 14.89 -0.05 3.10
CA PHE A 101 13.86 0.40 4.04
C PHE A 101 12.71 -0.61 4.21
N TRP A 102 12.31 -1.27 3.12
CA TRP A 102 11.18 -2.20 3.13
C TRP A 102 11.63 -3.65 3.21
N GLN A 103 10.84 -4.47 3.92
CA GLN A 103 10.87 -5.92 3.74
C GLN A 103 10.53 -6.30 2.29
N LYS A 104 11.10 -7.43 1.85
CA LYS A 104 10.78 -8.02 0.53
C LYS A 104 9.30 -8.43 0.49
N ASN A 105 8.72 -8.37 -0.70
CA ASN A 105 7.31 -8.70 -0.96
C ASN A 105 6.32 -7.81 -0.20
N TYR A 106 5.04 -8.10 -0.37
CA TYR A 106 3.92 -7.46 0.31
C TYR A 106 2.77 -8.46 0.35
N TRP A 107 1.84 -8.29 1.29
CA TRP A 107 0.61 -9.07 1.34
C TRP A 107 -0.48 -8.34 0.56
N GLU A 108 -1.24 -9.08 -0.22
CA GLU A 108 -2.39 -8.57 -0.95
C GLU A 108 -3.60 -9.48 -0.74
N HIS A 109 -4.78 -8.87 -0.75
CA HIS A 109 -6.05 -9.58 -0.67
C HIS A 109 -7.09 -8.84 -1.50
N VAL A 110 -7.79 -9.58 -2.36
CA VAL A 110 -8.85 -9.02 -3.20
C VAL A 110 -10.13 -8.96 -2.39
N ILE A 111 -10.63 -7.75 -2.15
CA ILE A 111 -11.91 -7.52 -1.48
C ILE A 111 -13.04 -7.84 -2.46
N ARG A 112 -13.87 -8.84 -2.15
CA ARG A 112 -14.86 -9.39 -3.10
C ARG A 112 -16.29 -8.96 -2.84
N ASN A 113 -16.59 -8.46 -1.65
CA ASN A 113 -17.93 -8.05 -1.25
C ASN A 113 -17.87 -7.03 -0.10
N GLU A 114 -19.02 -6.47 0.23
CA GLU A 114 -19.17 -5.43 1.25
C GLU A 114 -18.82 -5.91 2.66
N GLN A 115 -19.16 -7.15 3.02
CA GLN A 115 -18.81 -7.71 4.33
C GLN A 115 -17.29 -7.81 4.51
N ASP A 116 -16.59 -8.24 3.46
CA ASP A 116 -15.13 -8.31 3.43
C ASP A 116 -14.51 -6.92 3.49
N LEU A 117 -15.08 -5.95 2.76
CA LEU A 117 -14.67 -4.55 2.82
C LEU A 117 -14.79 -4.02 4.25
N HIS A 118 -15.96 -4.16 4.86
CA HIS A 118 -16.22 -3.69 6.21
C HIS A 118 -15.27 -4.33 7.23
N ARG A 119 -15.01 -5.64 7.11
CA ARG A 119 -14.05 -6.34 7.96
C ARG A 119 -12.63 -5.78 7.84
N ILE A 120 -12.17 -5.51 6.62
CA ILE A 120 -10.81 -5.01 6.37
C ILE A 120 -10.69 -3.55 6.82
N CYS A 121 -11.68 -2.70 6.54
CA CYS A 121 -11.72 -1.33 7.06
C CYS A 121 -11.67 -1.34 8.60
N ASN A 122 -12.50 -2.15 9.25
CA ASN A 122 -12.48 -2.29 10.71
C ASN A 122 -11.12 -2.78 11.23
N TYR A 123 -10.49 -3.73 10.54
CA TYR A 123 -9.15 -4.18 10.91
C TYR A 123 -8.14 -3.04 10.85
N ILE A 124 -8.13 -2.27 9.76
CA ILE A 124 -7.21 -1.14 9.56
C ILE A 124 -7.42 -0.06 10.62
N ILE A 125 -8.66 0.37 10.83
CA ILE A 125 -9.02 1.44 11.78
C ILE A 125 -8.65 1.04 13.21
N ASN A 126 -8.87 -0.22 13.59
CA ASN A 126 -8.60 -0.70 14.94
C ASN A 126 -7.18 -1.21 15.16
N ASN A 127 -6.34 -1.27 14.12
CA ASN A 127 -4.97 -1.77 14.22
C ASN A 127 -4.11 -0.95 15.22
N PRO A 128 -4.14 0.40 15.22
CA PRO A 128 -3.46 1.22 16.21
C PRO A 128 -3.76 0.84 17.66
N LEU A 129 -5.03 0.51 17.96
CA LEU A 129 -5.47 0.13 19.30
C LEU A 129 -4.94 -1.25 19.72
N LYS A 130 -4.71 -2.13 18.75
CA LYS A 130 -4.16 -3.47 18.97
C LYS A 130 -2.64 -3.49 19.01
N TRP A 131 -1.98 -2.37 18.65
CA TRP A 131 -0.53 -2.27 18.61
C TRP A 131 0.18 -2.65 19.92
N PRO A 132 -0.26 -2.23 21.12
CA PRO A 132 0.37 -2.65 22.38
C PRO A 132 0.38 -4.16 22.61
N SER A 133 -0.54 -4.89 21.98
CA SER A 133 -0.67 -6.35 22.06
C SER A 133 -0.11 -7.08 20.83
N ASP A 134 0.51 -6.37 19.90
CA ASP A 134 1.07 -6.98 18.69
C ASP A 134 2.31 -7.81 19.04
N LYS A 135 2.41 -9.00 18.46
CA LYS A 135 3.54 -9.93 18.66
C LYS A 135 4.88 -9.35 18.19
N TYR A 136 4.85 -8.31 17.37
CA TYR A 136 6.02 -7.57 16.89
C TYR A 136 6.14 -6.18 17.51
N PHE A 137 5.48 -5.93 18.65
CA PHE A 137 5.75 -4.78 19.49
C PHE A 137 7.19 -4.93 20.04
N ILE A 138 8.12 -4.13 19.49
CA ILE A 138 9.49 -3.98 19.98
C ILE A 138 9.61 -2.62 20.65
#